data_AF-A0A5D0RGN1-F1
#
_entry.id   AF-A0A5D0RGN1-F1
#
_cell.length_a   1.000
_cell.length_b   1.000
_cell.length_c   1.000
_cell.angle_alpha   90.00
_cell.angle_beta   90.00
_cell.angle_gamma   90.00
#
_symmetry.space_group_name_H-M   'P 1'
#
loop_
_entity.id
_entity.type
_entity.pdbx_description
1 polymer ?
#
loop_
_entity_poly.entity_id
_entity_poly.type
_entity_poly.pdbx_seq_one_letter_code
_entity_poly.pdbx_strand_id
1 'polypeptide(L)'
;MTIQSMQFSAGKSVPHLHYEGEVIEGDLERIAAAVSQYVDCDPKTLPDTGGNCAVITLTSEGGNYVEGLRIAHFFRENAIATWVKTGSYCYSACAFAFLGGSGHSSWPATGDYIDRTIEPGGTLGFHAPYVVADSLGELVAQYGVQEVLGASRENIALMIDQLVYWNVDDGVLSRITNMGADEAYTASTAQDLYLLRTALPDAPRRLWAPDPAEALRNACMRLLAHHEDVWPYDVRDRLAGEIAYNIGTDDRGWALSGYELTGNPGGLTVSYCAVHTTDAHLGANADIALYYGPGVEGHMRPALTFFHRPEGWSTLGTGGTAAQRIFQKGGIGHFFLPPEAELGGAHALTWRLVGEDFLKTGRLGQ
;
A
#
# COMPACT_ATOMS: atom_id res chain seq x y z
N MET A 1 -2.86 17.47 17.51
CA MET A 1 -3.90 17.32 16.47
C MET A 1 -4.46 18.69 16.14
N THR A 2 -4.45 19.08 14.86
CA THR A 2 -4.93 20.39 14.37
C THR A 2 -5.77 20.21 13.11
N ILE A 3 -6.81 21.03 12.92
CA ILE A 3 -7.55 21.09 11.65
C ILE A 3 -6.75 21.91 10.63
N GLN A 4 -6.61 21.39 9.42
CA GLN A 4 -5.87 22.03 8.32
C GLN A 4 -6.83 22.60 7.27
N SER A 5 -7.85 21.83 6.89
CA SER A 5 -8.90 22.26 5.96
C SER A 5 -10.16 21.41 6.14
N MET A 6 -11.30 21.88 5.60
CA MET A 6 -12.53 21.06 5.50
C MET A 6 -12.61 20.23 4.21
N GLN A 7 -11.61 20.39 3.34
CA GLN A 7 -11.50 19.69 2.07
C GLN A 7 -10.04 19.33 1.86
N PHE A 8 -9.70 18.06 2.03
CA PHE A 8 -8.34 17.58 1.83
C PHE A 8 -7.88 17.70 0.37
N SER A 9 -8.70 17.24 -0.58
CA SER A 9 -8.35 17.19 -2.00
C SER A 9 -9.60 17.22 -2.90
N ALA A 10 -9.41 17.27 -4.22
CA ALA A 10 -10.52 17.12 -5.18
C ALA A 10 -11.14 15.72 -5.13
N GLY A 11 -10.31 14.67 -5.01
CA GLY A 11 -10.76 13.27 -4.95
C GLY A 11 -11.27 12.83 -3.58
N LYS A 12 -10.88 13.53 -2.51
CA LYS A 12 -11.32 13.30 -1.13
C LYS A 12 -11.74 14.62 -0.49
N SER A 13 -12.99 15.02 -0.73
CA SER A 13 -13.55 16.26 -0.18
C SER A 13 -14.07 16.08 1.25
N VAL A 14 -13.17 15.74 2.17
CA VAL A 14 -13.44 15.47 3.58
C VAL A 14 -12.54 16.32 4.49
N PRO A 15 -12.88 16.47 5.78
CA PRO A 15 -12.02 17.18 6.73
C PRO A 15 -10.59 16.63 6.74
N HIS A 16 -9.62 17.55 6.75
CA HIS A 16 -8.19 17.27 6.83
C HIS A 16 -7.68 17.70 8.20
N LEU A 17 -7.27 16.72 9.00
CA LEU A 17 -6.63 16.94 10.29
C LEU A 17 -5.14 16.56 10.20
N HIS A 18 -4.32 17.15 11.06
CA HIS A 18 -2.90 16.84 11.17
C HIS A 18 -2.51 16.45 12.59
N TYR A 19 -1.92 15.27 12.72
CA TYR A 19 -1.28 14.80 13.93
C TYR A 19 0.24 15.01 13.85
N GLU A 20 0.79 15.61 14.89
CA GLU A 20 2.22 15.86 15.03
C GLU A 20 2.68 15.69 16.48
N GLY A 21 3.96 15.35 16.66
CA GLY A 21 4.60 15.17 17.96
C GLY A 21 4.80 13.72 18.36
N GLU A 22 5.39 13.49 19.54
CA GLU A 22 5.57 12.16 20.12
C GLU A 22 4.21 11.51 20.45
N VAL A 23 4.07 10.22 20.17
CA VAL A 23 2.89 9.41 20.53
C VAL A 23 2.94 9.13 22.02
N ILE A 24 2.01 9.71 22.77
CA ILE A 24 1.95 9.56 24.24
C ILE A 24 0.54 9.18 24.67
N GLU A 25 0.44 8.52 25.82
CA GLU A 25 -0.84 8.15 26.43
C GLU A 25 -1.78 9.37 26.53
N GLY A 26 -3.04 9.21 26.10
CA GLY A 26 -4.01 10.30 26.02
C GLY A 26 -4.13 10.95 24.63
N ASP A 27 -3.31 10.53 23.66
CA ASP A 27 -3.41 11.00 22.28
C ASP A 27 -4.68 10.51 21.61
N LEU A 28 -5.10 9.26 21.81
CA LEU A 28 -6.36 8.76 21.24
C LEU A 28 -7.53 9.63 21.67
N GLU A 29 -7.62 9.98 22.95
CA GLU A 29 -8.71 10.80 23.48
C GLU A 29 -8.69 12.21 22.85
N ARG A 30 -7.50 12.79 22.66
CA ARG A 30 -7.34 14.08 21.95
C ARG A 30 -7.73 13.98 20.47
N ILE A 31 -7.36 12.89 19.80
CA ILE A 31 -7.70 12.61 18.41
C ILE A 31 -9.22 12.43 18.26
N ALA A 32 -9.83 11.60 19.10
CA ALA A 32 -11.26 11.34 19.09
C ALA A 32 -12.08 12.62 19.37
N ALA A 33 -11.63 13.46 20.30
CA ALA A 33 -12.26 14.76 20.55
C ALA A 33 -12.21 15.68 19.31
N ALA A 34 -11.06 15.75 18.64
CA ALA A 34 -10.92 16.54 17.41
C ALA A 34 -11.79 15.98 16.27
N VAL A 35 -11.81 14.66 16.08
CA VAL A 35 -12.66 14.01 15.07
C VAL A 35 -14.14 14.30 15.37
N SER A 36 -14.59 14.11 16.61
CA SER A 36 -15.97 14.43 17.00
C SER A 36 -16.34 15.90 16.80
N GLN A 37 -15.37 16.82 16.89
CA GLN A 37 -15.60 18.25 16.71
C GLN A 37 -15.71 18.67 15.24
N TYR A 38 -14.91 18.06 14.35
CA TYR A 38 -14.73 18.53 12.98
C TYR A 38 -15.25 17.58 11.91
N VAL A 39 -15.57 16.34 12.25
CA VAL A 39 -15.98 15.28 11.32
C VAL A 39 -17.42 14.89 11.61
N ASP A 40 -18.32 15.30 10.71
CA ASP A 40 -19.73 14.88 10.72
C ASP A 40 -19.92 13.76 9.68
N CYS A 41 -19.70 12.52 10.12
CA CYS A 41 -19.76 11.34 9.26
C CYS A 41 -20.05 10.08 10.09
N ASP A 42 -21.01 9.27 9.63
CA ASP A 42 -21.16 7.88 10.07
C ASP A 42 -20.63 6.96 8.96
N PRO A 43 -19.55 6.18 9.20
CA PRO A 43 -18.99 5.27 8.21
C PRO A 43 -20.03 4.36 7.54
N LYS A 44 -21.06 3.93 8.28
CA LYS A 44 -22.11 3.02 7.76
C LYS A 44 -23.00 3.67 6.70
N THR A 45 -22.98 4.99 6.62
CA THR A 45 -23.76 5.79 5.67
C THR A 45 -22.97 6.18 4.42
N LEU A 46 -21.67 5.81 4.36
CA LEU A 46 -20.84 6.06 3.18
C LEU A 46 -21.40 5.32 1.94
N PRO A 47 -21.21 5.87 0.73
CA PRO A 47 -21.79 5.32 -0.49
C PRO A 47 -21.23 3.93 -0.81
N ASP A 48 -21.93 3.21 -1.69
CA ASP A 48 -21.52 1.90 -2.20
C ASP A 48 -20.22 1.99 -3.02
N THR A 49 -19.95 3.13 -3.63
CA THR A 49 -18.67 3.47 -4.28
C THR A 49 -17.52 3.72 -3.29
N GLY A 50 -17.77 3.63 -1.98
CA GLY A 50 -16.79 3.82 -0.92
C GLY A 50 -16.45 5.26 -0.62
N GLY A 51 -15.87 5.53 0.54
CA GLY A 51 -15.36 6.84 0.93
C GLY A 51 -14.62 6.80 2.25
N ASN A 52 -14.23 7.99 2.71
CA ASN A 52 -13.62 8.22 4.02
C ASN A 52 -14.45 9.25 4.77
N CYS A 53 -14.37 9.25 6.10
CA CYS A 53 -14.93 10.30 6.93
C CYS A 53 -13.96 11.48 7.11
N ALA A 54 -12.65 11.20 7.10
CA ALA A 54 -11.61 12.22 7.22
C ALA A 54 -10.29 11.72 6.59
N VAL A 55 -9.36 12.65 6.40
CA VAL A 55 -7.95 12.36 6.14
C VAL A 55 -7.11 12.92 7.28
N ILE A 56 -6.24 12.09 7.84
CA ILE A 56 -5.29 12.50 8.86
C ILE A 56 -3.87 12.41 8.31
N THR A 57 -3.18 13.55 8.24
CA THR A 57 -1.75 13.59 7.93
C THR A 57 -0.92 13.40 9.19
N LEU A 58 0.12 12.58 9.13
CA LEU A 58 0.92 12.15 10.28
C LEU A 58 2.39 12.61 10.16
N THR A 59 2.90 13.25 11.22
CA THR A 59 4.33 13.58 11.37
C THR A 59 4.81 13.28 12.79
N SER A 60 5.53 12.18 13.02
CA SER A 60 5.93 11.78 14.38
C SER A 60 7.12 10.82 14.40
N GLU A 61 7.98 10.98 15.41
CA GLU A 61 9.09 10.07 15.72
C GLU A 61 8.60 8.75 16.39
N GLY A 62 7.31 8.65 16.69
CA GLY A 62 6.74 7.52 17.42
C GLY A 62 6.61 7.81 18.91
N GLY A 63 6.70 6.76 19.74
CA GLY A 63 6.51 6.84 21.19
C GLY A 63 5.80 5.60 21.74
N ASN A 64 4.75 5.81 22.53
CA ASN A 64 3.97 4.76 23.16
C ASN A 64 3.32 3.83 22.13
N TYR A 65 3.82 2.59 22.10
CA TYR A 65 3.38 1.57 21.14
C TYR A 65 1.90 1.23 21.26
N VAL A 66 1.41 0.96 22.48
CA VAL A 66 0.01 0.58 22.74
C VAL A 66 -0.94 1.70 22.31
N GLU A 67 -0.57 2.95 22.59
CA GLU A 67 -1.35 4.10 22.15
C GLU A 67 -1.40 4.20 20.62
N GLY A 68 -0.27 3.99 19.94
CA GLY A 68 -0.23 3.90 18.47
C GLY A 68 -1.20 2.85 17.90
N LEU A 69 -1.28 1.67 18.52
CA LEU A 69 -2.24 0.62 18.11
C LEU A 69 -3.70 1.05 18.37
N ARG A 70 -3.98 1.66 19.52
CA ARG A 70 -5.33 2.18 19.84
C ARG A 70 -5.77 3.25 18.82
N ILE A 71 -4.85 4.12 18.42
CA ILE A 71 -5.08 5.12 17.37
C ILE A 71 -5.35 4.44 16.02
N ALA A 72 -4.58 3.40 15.67
CA ALA A 72 -4.79 2.64 14.43
C ALA A 72 -6.20 2.01 14.37
N HIS A 73 -6.64 1.37 15.46
CA HIS A 73 -7.98 0.80 15.56
C HIS A 73 -9.06 1.88 15.42
N PHE A 74 -8.88 3.02 16.08
CA PHE A 74 -9.81 4.13 15.96
C PHE A 74 -9.91 4.66 14.52
N PHE A 75 -8.79 4.81 13.80
CA PHE A 75 -8.83 5.22 12.40
C PHE A 75 -9.57 4.21 11.52
N ARG A 76 -9.37 2.92 11.78
CA ARG A 76 -10.02 1.82 11.08
C ARG A 76 -11.54 1.83 11.28
N GLU A 77 -12.00 1.94 12.52
CA GLU A 77 -13.42 1.92 12.89
C GLU A 77 -14.20 3.14 12.38
N ASN A 78 -13.50 4.25 12.16
CA ASN A 78 -14.11 5.52 11.76
C ASN A 78 -13.90 5.85 10.27
N ALA A 79 -13.46 4.90 9.44
CA ALA A 79 -13.20 5.09 8.01
C ALA A 79 -12.30 6.30 7.73
N ILE A 80 -11.23 6.46 8.51
CA ILE A 80 -10.28 7.58 8.41
C ILE A 80 -9.08 7.14 7.60
N ALA A 81 -8.77 7.86 6.52
CA ALA A 81 -7.57 7.64 5.74
C ALA A 81 -6.35 8.26 6.42
N THR A 82 -5.20 7.59 6.33
CA THR A 82 -3.92 8.08 6.87
C THR A 82 -3.00 8.51 5.74
N TRP A 83 -2.16 9.50 6.02
CA TRP A 83 -1.34 10.12 4.99
C TRP A 83 0.00 10.60 5.54
N VAL A 84 1.10 10.24 4.89
CA VAL A 84 2.43 10.82 5.16
C VAL A 84 2.79 11.71 3.99
N LYS A 85 2.90 13.01 4.24
CA LYS A 85 3.18 14.00 3.19
C LYS A 85 4.66 14.01 2.79
N THR A 86 4.95 14.58 1.63
CA THR A 86 6.32 14.84 1.18
C THR A 86 7.08 15.64 2.24
N GLY A 87 8.26 15.15 2.63
CA GLY A 87 9.11 15.76 3.66
C GLY A 87 8.64 15.54 5.10
N SER A 88 7.52 14.84 5.31
CA SER A 88 7.08 14.38 6.63
C SER A 88 7.55 12.96 6.90
N TYR A 89 7.52 12.55 8.17
CA TYR A 89 7.97 11.25 8.60
C TYR A 89 7.04 10.66 9.67
N CYS A 90 6.92 9.34 9.72
CA CYS A 90 6.08 8.65 10.69
C CYS A 90 6.77 7.34 11.08
N TYR A 91 7.35 7.34 12.27
CA TYR A 91 8.16 6.23 12.78
C TYR A 91 7.45 5.47 13.89
N SER A 92 7.79 4.19 14.06
CA SER A 92 7.43 3.40 15.24
C SER A 92 5.91 3.38 15.51
N ALA A 93 5.47 3.75 16.71
CA ALA A 93 4.06 3.87 17.10
C ALA A 93 3.23 4.68 16.09
N CYS A 94 3.79 5.74 15.50
CA CYS A 94 3.13 6.48 14.43
C CYS A 94 2.92 5.60 13.20
N ALA A 95 3.93 4.82 12.80
CA ALA A 95 3.84 3.94 11.64
C ALA A 95 2.75 2.88 11.83
N PHE A 96 2.55 2.38 13.05
CA PHE A 96 1.41 1.51 13.36
C PHE A 96 0.07 2.24 13.32
N ALA A 97 -0.01 3.47 13.86
CA ALA A 97 -1.20 4.32 13.70
C ALA A 97 -1.54 4.55 12.22
N PHE A 98 -0.53 4.78 11.38
CA PHE A 98 -0.67 4.92 9.93
C PHE A 98 -1.30 3.68 9.28
N LEU A 99 -0.92 2.46 9.70
CA LEU A 99 -1.46 1.22 9.12
C LEU A 99 -2.97 1.07 9.30
N GLY A 100 -3.56 1.72 10.32
CA GLY A 100 -5.01 1.75 10.56
C GLY A 100 -5.81 2.56 9.53
N GLY A 101 -5.15 3.27 8.61
CA GLY A 101 -5.79 4.06 7.56
C GLY A 101 -6.75 3.25 6.70
N SER A 102 -7.99 3.74 6.59
CA SER A 102 -9.08 3.00 5.97
C SER A 102 -10.15 3.88 5.34
N GLY A 103 -10.98 3.24 4.52
CA GLY A 103 -12.28 3.74 4.11
C GLY A 103 -13.34 2.66 4.25
N HIS A 104 -14.59 3.05 4.02
CA HIS A 104 -15.73 2.14 4.06
C HIS A 104 -16.62 2.31 2.83
N SER A 105 -17.17 1.21 2.35
CA SER A 105 -18.21 1.15 1.34
C SER A 105 -19.42 0.41 1.90
N SER A 106 -20.60 0.98 1.75
CA SER A 106 -21.86 0.30 2.11
C SER A 106 -22.19 -0.88 1.18
N TRP A 107 -21.42 -1.10 0.11
CA TRP A 107 -21.56 -2.29 -0.72
C TRP A 107 -21.04 -3.52 0.04
N PRO A 108 -21.88 -4.56 0.27
CA PRO A 108 -21.49 -5.69 1.11
C PRO A 108 -20.27 -6.47 0.63
N ALA A 109 -19.99 -6.48 -0.69
CA ALA A 109 -18.82 -7.17 -1.23
C ALA A 109 -17.50 -6.38 -1.06
N THR A 110 -17.59 -5.10 -0.70
CA THR A 110 -16.44 -4.24 -0.43
C THR A 110 -16.26 -4.04 1.07
N GLY A 111 -17.24 -3.46 1.75
CA GLY A 111 -17.13 -3.13 3.17
C GLY A 111 -15.94 -2.22 3.48
N ASP A 112 -15.23 -2.53 4.56
CA ASP A 112 -14.02 -1.80 4.94
C ASP A 112 -12.84 -2.14 4.01
N TYR A 113 -12.07 -1.13 3.62
CA TYR A 113 -10.88 -1.28 2.78
C TYR A 113 -9.71 -0.43 3.30
N ILE A 114 -8.50 -0.76 2.86
CA ILE A 114 -7.28 -0.04 3.24
C ILE A 114 -7.19 1.26 2.46
N ASP A 115 -6.89 2.34 3.18
CA ASP A 115 -6.69 3.65 2.58
C ASP A 115 -5.62 4.42 3.36
N ARG A 116 -4.37 4.16 2.93
CA ARG A 116 -3.17 4.72 3.53
C ARG A 116 -2.21 5.11 2.42
N THR A 117 -1.70 6.34 2.49
CA THR A 117 -0.92 6.93 1.40
C THR A 117 0.40 7.51 1.89
N ILE A 118 1.47 7.26 1.14
CA ILE A 118 2.75 7.94 1.31
C ILE A 118 3.00 8.77 0.06
N GLU A 119 3.09 10.09 0.21
CA GLU A 119 3.55 10.95 -0.87
C GLU A 119 5.03 10.70 -1.17
N PRO A 120 5.47 10.82 -2.43
CA PRO A 120 6.89 10.79 -2.79
C PRO A 120 7.72 11.73 -1.90
N GLY A 121 8.77 11.18 -1.27
CA GLY A 121 9.63 11.89 -0.33
C GLY A 121 9.07 12.02 1.10
N GLY A 122 7.94 11.41 1.41
CA GLY A 122 7.53 11.10 2.78
C GLY A 122 8.16 9.80 3.28
N THR A 123 8.30 9.67 4.59
CA THR A 123 9.01 8.53 5.20
C THR A 123 8.11 7.79 6.19
N LEU A 124 7.96 6.48 6.01
CA LEU A 124 7.31 5.60 6.98
C LEU A 124 8.33 4.57 7.46
N GLY A 125 8.54 4.46 8.77
CA GLY A 125 9.54 3.54 9.31
C GLY A 125 9.03 2.69 10.47
N PHE A 126 9.27 1.38 10.38
CA PHE A 126 8.97 0.42 11.46
C PHE A 126 10.24 -0.01 12.16
N HIS A 127 10.19 -0.20 13.47
CA HIS A 127 11.24 -0.86 14.23
C HIS A 127 10.60 -1.89 15.17
N ALA A 128 11.34 -2.92 15.57
CA ALA A 128 10.87 -3.87 16.57
C ALA A 128 10.70 -3.16 17.94
N PRO A 129 9.72 -3.53 18.77
CA PRO A 129 9.68 -3.08 20.16
C PRO A 129 10.91 -3.62 20.89
N TYR A 130 11.73 -2.74 21.47
CA TYR A 130 12.92 -3.15 22.22
C TYR A 130 12.98 -2.46 23.58
N VAL A 131 13.64 -3.14 24.52
CA VAL A 131 14.02 -2.55 25.81
C VAL A 131 15.42 -1.95 25.62
N VAL A 132 15.56 -0.66 25.90
CA VAL A 132 16.82 0.06 25.76
C VAL A 132 17.86 -0.54 26.73
N ALA A 133 19.11 -0.71 26.30
CA ALA A 133 20.13 -1.40 27.09
C ALA A 133 20.37 -0.75 28.46
N ASP A 134 20.29 0.58 28.53
CA ASP A 134 20.49 1.35 29.77
C ASP A 134 19.37 1.11 30.80
N SER A 135 18.14 0.86 30.35
CA SER A 135 17.02 0.51 31.23
C SER A 135 16.89 -0.99 31.46
N LEU A 136 17.47 -1.83 30.58
CA LEU A 136 17.40 -3.28 30.67
C LEU A 136 18.01 -3.81 31.97
N GLY A 137 19.15 -3.26 32.40
CA GLY A 137 19.80 -3.65 33.65
C GLY A 137 18.92 -3.38 34.87
N GLU A 138 18.25 -2.23 34.91
CA GLU A 138 17.33 -1.83 35.98
C GLU A 138 16.05 -2.67 35.96
N LEU A 139 15.44 -2.86 34.78
CA LEU A 139 14.24 -3.69 34.62
C LEU A 139 14.51 -5.14 35.00
N VAL A 140 15.66 -5.71 34.60
CA VAL A 140 16.04 -7.07 34.96
C VAL A 140 16.30 -7.19 36.46
N ALA A 141 16.93 -6.18 37.08
CA ALA A 141 17.13 -6.16 38.52
C ALA A 141 15.81 -6.07 39.30
N GLN A 142 14.81 -5.37 38.75
CA GLN A 142 13.51 -5.14 39.40
C GLN A 142 12.52 -6.30 39.20
N TYR A 143 12.41 -6.84 37.97
CA TYR A 143 11.37 -7.79 37.59
C TYR A 143 11.91 -9.19 37.22
N GLY A 144 13.23 -9.33 37.07
CA GLY A 144 13.87 -10.59 36.70
C GLY A 144 13.91 -10.83 35.18
N VAL A 145 14.90 -11.59 34.74
CA VAL A 145 15.17 -11.86 33.31
C VAL A 145 13.98 -12.50 32.58
N GLN A 146 13.28 -13.43 33.24
CA GLN A 146 12.18 -14.16 32.61
C GLN A 146 10.98 -13.26 32.30
N GLU A 147 10.63 -12.36 33.23
CA GLU A 147 9.50 -11.45 33.07
C GLU A 147 9.77 -10.43 31.95
N VAL A 148 10.96 -9.81 31.97
CA VAL A 148 11.35 -8.81 30.97
C VAL A 148 11.39 -9.42 29.56
N LEU A 149 11.99 -10.60 29.41
CA LEU A 149 12.02 -11.31 28.12
C LEU A 149 10.63 -11.82 27.72
N GLY A 150 9.77 -12.18 28.67
CA GLY A 150 8.38 -12.54 28.45
C GLY A 150 7.59 -11.38 27.83
N ALA A 151 7.66 -10.21 28.44
CA ALA A 151 7.02 -8.99 27.95
C ALA A 151 7.51 -8.59 26.54
N SER A 152 8.82 -8.72 26.26
CA SER A 152 9.35 -8.47 24.90
C SER A 152 8.77 -9.45 23.87
N ARG A 153 8.63 -10.73 24.22
CA ARG A 153 8.03 -11.74 23.31
C ARG A 153 6.55 -11.46 23.06
N GLU A 154 5.80 -11.09 24.09
CA GLU A 154 4.38 -10.73 23.97
C GLU A 154 4.18 -9.50 23.07
N ASN A 155 5.03 -8.48 23.21
CA ASN A 155 4.98 -7.29 22.36
C ASN A 155 5.28 -7.60 20.88
N ILE A 156 6.26 -8.48 20.60
CA ILE A 156 6.57 -8.92 19.23
C ILE A 156 5.41 -9.74 18.66
N ALA A 157 4.82 -10.64 19.46
CA ALA A 157 3.68 -11.43 19.03
C ALA A 157 2.46 -10.54 18.71
N LEU A 158 2.17 -9.55 19.57
CA LEU A 158 1.15 -8.54 19.31
C LEU A 158 1.46 -7.75 18.04
N MET A 159 2.71 -7.34 17.83
CA MET A 159 3.11 -6.64 16.61
C MET A 159 2.85 -7.47 15.36
N ILE A 160 3.23 -8.75 15.35
CA ILE A 160 2.98 -9.64 14.22
C ILE A 160 1.48 -9.79 13.97
N ASP A 161 0.68 -10.02 15.02
CA ASP A 161 -0.77 -10.13 14.92
C ASP A 161 -1.40 -8.87 14.29
N GLN A 162 -0.95 -7.69 14.72
CA GLN A 162 -1.44 -6.42 14.18
C GLN A 162 -1.00 -6.15 12.75
N LEU A 163 0.25 -6.48 12.39
CA LEU A 163 0.72 -6.35 11.00
C LEU A 163 -0.07 -7.27 10.06
N VAL A 164 -0.35 -8.51 10.48
CA VAL A 164 -1.23 -9.44 9.73
C VAL A 164 -2.65 -8.89 9.65
N TYR A 165 -3.21 -8.41 10.76
CA TYR A 165 -4.56 -7.84 10.81
C TYR A 165 -4.71 -6.62 9.87
N TRP A 166 -3.68 -5.78 9.76
CA TRP A 166 -3.63 -4.65 8.83
C TRP A 166 -3.06 -4.98 7.45
N ASN A 167 -3.04 -6.27 7.11
CA ASN A 167 -2.69 -6.80 5.80
C ASN A 167 -1.34 -6.27 5.32
N VAL A 168 -0.33 -6.28 6.17
CA VAL A 168 1.06 -6.12 5.74
C VAL A 168 1.54 -7.47 5.22
N ASP A 169 2.28 -7.45 4.12
CA ASP A 169 2.84 -8.66 3.49
C ASP A 169 3.72 -9.42 4.48
N ASP A 170 3.51 -10.73 4.56
CA ASP A 170 4.22 -11.60 5.50
C ASP A 170 5.73 -11.65 5.21
N GLY A 171 6.11 -11.43 3.96
CA GLY A 171 7.50 -11.33 3.51
C GLY A 171 8.31 -10.20 4.18
N VAL A 172 7.66 -9.18 4.75
CA VAL A 172 8.37 -8.10 5.49
C VAL A 172 8.28 -8.24 7.00
N LEU A 173 7.42 -9.12 7.53
CA LEU A 173 7.26 -9.28 8.98
C LEU A 173 8.57 -9.68 9.64
N SER A 174 9.24 -10.69 9.08
CA SER A 174 10.54 -11.14 9.60
C SER A 174 11.60 -10.03 9.56
N ARG A 175 11.57 -9.16 8.54
CA ARG A 175 12.50 -8.04 8.41
C ARG A 175 12.21 -6.96 9.47
N ILE A 176 10.95 -6.61 9.68
CA ILE A 176 10.53 -5.65 10.71
C ILE A 176 10.85 -6.18 12.11
N THR A 177 10.60 -7.47 12.38
CA THR A 177 10.83 -8.06 13.71
C THR A 177 12.30 -8.25 14.04
N ASN A 178 13.17 -8.40 13.03
CA ASN A 178 14.60 -8.63 13.22
C ASN A 178 15.43 -7.34 13.30
N MET A 179 14.80 -6.17 13.16
CA MET A 179 15.51 -4.89 13.24
C MET A 179 16.05 -4.59 14.63
N GLY A 180 17.32 -4.19 14.68
CA GLY A 180 17.95 -3.69 15.90
C GLY A 180 17.39 -2.34 16.37
N ALA A 181 17.82 -1.90 17.55
CA ALA A 181 17.36 -0.66 18.18
C ALA A 181 17.60 0.61 17.32
N ASP A 182 18.66 0.61 16.53
CA ASP A 182 19.07 1.70 15.63
C ASP A 182 18.69 1.44 14.17
N GLU A 183 17.93 0.38 13.89
CA GLU A 183 17.51 -0.01 12.54
C GLU A 183 16.01 0.19 12.37
N ALA A 184 15.61 0.62 11.16
CA ALA A 184 14.21 0.76 10.80
C ALA A 184 13.92 0.28 9.37
N TYR A 185 12.76 -0.32 9.17
CA TYR A 185 12.22 -0.66 7.87
C TYR A 185 11.63 0.62 7.31
N THR A 186 12.39 1.32 6.49
CA THR A 186 11.94 2.57 5.88
C THR A 186 11.34 2.30 4.51
N ALA A 187 10.06 2.61 4.35
CA ALA A 187 9.38 2.56 3.07
C ALA A 187 9.96 3.64 2.14
N SER A 188 10.82 3.25 1.21
CA SER A 188 11.57 4.17 0.35
C SER A 188 11.47 3.83 -1.13
N THR A 189 10.97 2.65 -1.48
CA THR A 189 10.84 2.15 -2.85
C THR A 189 9.39 1.79 -3.21
N ALA A 190 9.10 1.65 -4.50
CA ALA A 190 7.79 1.20 -4.97
C ALA A 190 7.47 -0.25 -4.53
N GLN A 191 8.48 -1.10 -4.32
CA GLN A 191 8.31 -2.42 -3.72
C GLN A 191 7.83 -2.31 -2.27
N ASP A 192 8.37 -1.38 -1.49
CA ASP A 192 7.94 -1.23 -0.10
C ASP A 192 6.46 -0.85 0.00
N LEU A 193 5.95 -0.05 -0.95
CA LEU A 193 4.53 0.28 -1.01
C LEU A 193 3.66 -0.96 -1.30
N TYR A 194 4.14 -1.83 -2.20
CA TYR A 194 3.49 -3.11 -2.46
C TYR A 194 3.46 -3.98 -1.19
N LEU A 195 4.59 -4.14 -0.50
CA LEU A 195 4.71 -5.02 0.68
C LEU A 195 3.91 -4.48 1.87
N LEU A 196 3.94 -3.17 2.09
CA LEU A 196 3.17 -2.52 3.16
C LEU A 196 1.72 -2.25 2.78
N ARG A 197 1.22 -2.73 1.62
CA ARG A 197 -0.12 -2.43 1.07
C ARG A 197 -0.52 -0.97 1.27
N THR A 198 0.37 -0.06 0.89
CA THR A 198 0.15 1.39 0.95
C THR A 198 0.18 1.96 -0.46
N ALA A 199 -0.36 3.15 -0.62
CA ALA A 199 -0.55 3.77 -1.92
C ALA A 199 0.41 4.95 -2.15
N LEU A 200 0.68 5.21 -3.42
CA LEU A 200 1.01 6.57 -3.85
C LEU A 200 -0.29 7.39 -3.90
N PRO A 201 -0.20 8.72 -3.85
CA PRO A 201 -1.36 9.56 -4.12
C PRO A 201 -2.03 9.16 -5.43
N ASP A 202 -3.35 9.14 -5.44
CA ASP A 202 -4.09 8.78 -6.64
C ASP A 202 -3.85 9.86 -7.71
N ALA A 203 -3.23 9.43 -8.81
CA ALA A 203 -2.87 10.28 -9.93
C ALA A 203 -2.74 9.42 -11.19
N PRO A 204 -2.89 10.02 -12.39
CA PRO A 204 -2.83 9.26 -13.64
C PRO A 204 -1.51 8.49 -13.76
N ARG A 205 -1.58 7.22 -14.17
CA ARG A 205 -0.42 6.32 -14.34
C ARG A 205 0.79 7.01 -15.00
N ARG A 206 0.53 7.81 -16.05
CA ARG A 206 1.56 8.53 -16.82
C ARG A 206 2.43 9.49 -16.00
N LEU A 207 1.94 9.95 -14.85
CA LEU A 207 2.71 10.77 -13.91
C LEU A 207 3.82 9.96 -13.23
N TRP A 208 3.54 8.67 -13.00
CA TRP A 208 4.44 7.74 -12.31
C TRP A 208 5.31 6.97 -13.30
N ALA A 209 4.68 6.35 -14.29
CA ALA A 209 5.32 5.52 -15.29
C ALA A 209 4.83 5.95 -16.67
N PRO A 210 5.56 6.80 -17.41
CA PRO A 210 5.09 7.31 -18.70
C PRO A 210 5.11 6.25 -19.80
N ASP A 211 6.11 5.37 -19.84
CA ASP A 211 6.23 4.29 -20.82
C ASP A 211 5.24 3.15 -20.52
N PRO A 212 4.27 2.84 -21.41
CA PRO A 212 3.34 1.73 -21.23
C PRO A 212 4.01 0.35 -21.16
N ALA A 213 5.09 0.11 -21.92
CA ALA A 213 5.75 -1.19 -21.93
C ALA A 213 6.44 -1.44 -20.58
N GLU A 214 7.24 -0.48 -20.10
CA GLU A 214 7.85 -0.57 -18.77
C GLU A 214 6.79 -0.66 -17.66
N ALA A 215 5.72 0.12 -17.74
CA ALA A 215 4.62 0.05 -16.79
C ALA A 215 3.97 -1.35 -16.75
N LEU A 216 3.70 -1.95 -17.92
CA LEU A 216 3.18 -3.31 -18.02
C LEU A 216 4.15 -4.32 -17.40
N ARG A 217 5.45 -4.21 -17.72
CA ARG A 217 6.50 -5.07 -17.16
C ARG A 217 6.51 -5.03 -15.64
N ASN A 218 6.45 -3.82 -15.08
CA ASN A 218 6.47 -3.59 -13.64
C ASN A 218 5.22 -4.16 -12.94
N ALA A 219 4.04 -4.01 -13.55
CA ALA A 219 2.81 -4.62 -13.04
C ALA A 219 2.88 -6.16 -13.12
N CYS A 220 3.47 -6.70 -14.18
CA CYS A 220 3.75 -8.12 -14.34
C CYS A 220 4.67 -8.67 -13.25
N MET A 221 5.68 -7.89 -12.81
CA MET A 221 6.54 -8.28 -11.68
C MET A 221 5.72 -8.42 -10.39
N ARG A 222 4.76 -7.52 -10.11
CA ARG A 222 3.89 -7.64 -8.91
C ARG A 222 3.00 -8.87 -8.97
N LEU A 223 2.40 -9.12 -10.14
CA LEU A 223 1.59 -10.30 -10.37
C LEU A 223 2.38 -11.59 -10.17
N LEU A 224 3.56 -11.68 -10.78
CA LEU A 224 4.41 -12.86 -10.69
C LEU A 224 4.93 -13.08 -9.28
N ALA A 225 5.37 -12.02 -8.61
CA ALA A 225 5.79 -12.06 -7.21
C ALA A 225 4.67 -12.53 -6.28
N HIS A 226 3.44 -12.04 -6.48
CA HIS A 226 2.28 -12.51 -5.71
C HIS A 226 1.95 -13.98 -5.99
N HIS A 227 2.08 -14.43 -7.24
CA HIS A 227 1.83 -15.83 -7.61
C HIS A 227 2.85 -16.79 -7.01
N GLU A 228 4.11 -16.35 -6.88
CA GLU A 228 5.23 -17.18 -6.45
C GLU A 228 5.62 -16.99 -4.99
N ASP A 229 4.95 -16.09 -4.29
CA ASP A 229 5.20 -15.77 -2.88
C ASP A 229 6.65 -15.31 -2.63
N VAL A 230 7.09 -14.36 -3.47
CA VAL A 230 8.43 -13.76 -3.44
C VAL A 230 8.35 -12.25 -3.59
N TRP A 231 9.48 -11.54 -3.48
CA TRP A 231 9.49 -10.09 -3.65
C TRP A 231 9.48 -9.69 -5.14
N PRO A 232 8.81 -8.57 -5.50
CA PRO A 232 8.81 -8.04 -6.87
C PRO A 232 10.18 -7.89 -7.53
N TYR A 233 11.19 -7.50 -6.75
CA TYR A 233 12.57 -7.38 -7.23
C TYR A 233 13.12 -8.73 -7.72
N ASP A 234 12.85 -9.82 -7.02
CA ASP A 234 13.47 -11.13 -7.27
C ASP A 234 13.01 -11.79 -8.58
N VAL A 235 11.87 -11.37 -9.11
CA VAL A 235 11.32 -11.88 -10.38
C VAL A 235 11.74 -11.07 -11.60
N ARG A 236 12.55 -10.01 -11.45
CA ARG A 236 12.87 -9.08 -12.55
C ARG A 236 13.49 -9.76 -13.78
N ASP A 237 14.40 -10.71 -13.56
CA ASP A 237 15.14 -11.39 -14.62
C ASP A 237 14.23 -12.32 -15.45
N ARG A 238 13.11 -12.72 -14.87
CA ARG A 238 12.08 -13.51 -15.57
C ARG A 238 11.30 -12.71 -16.58
N LEU A 239 11.29 -11.40 -16.43
CA LEU A 239 10.62 -10.44 -17.30
C LEU A 239 11.66 -9.55 -17.98
N ALA A 240 12.81 -10.08 -18.42
CA ALA A 240 13.87 -9.29 -19.06
C ALA A 240 13.67 -9.07 -20.58
N GLY A 241 12.81 -9.87 -21.24
CA GLY A 241 12.59 -9.81 -22.69
C GLY A 241 11.91 -8.53 -23.18
N GLU A 242 11.83 -8.32 -24.49
CA GLU A 242 11.04 -7.22 -25.06
C GLU A 242 9.54 -7.53 -25.01
N ILE A 243 8.71 -6.47 -25.08
CA ILE A 243 7.26 -6.66 -25.21
C ILE A 243 6.97 -7.25 -26.59
N ALA A 244 6.18 -8.33 -26.62
CA ALA A 244 5.71 -8.95 -27.84
C ALA A 244 4.21 -8.70 -28.03
N TYR A 245 3.80 -8.50 -29.28
CA TYR A 245 2.42 -8.20 -29.64
C TYR A 245 1.75 -9.39 -30.31
N ASN A 246 0.46 -9.59 -30.00
CA ASN A 246 -0.34 -10.70 -30.53
C ASN A 246 0.30 -12.07 -30.28
N ILE A 247 0.80 -12.28 -29.06
CA ILE A 247 1.50 -13.51 -28.63
C ILE A 247 0.60 -14.74 -28.56
N GLY A 248 -0.72 -14.53 -28.58
CA GLY A 248 -1.73 -15.57 -28.53
C GLY A 248 -3.11 -14.96 -28.38
N THR A 249 -4.11 -15.81 -28.15
CA THR A 249 -5.47 -15.38 -27.85
C THR A 249 -5.96 -16.02 -26.56
N ASP A 250 -6.82 -15.33 -25.82
CA ASP A 250 -7.53 -15.93 -24.68
C ASP A 250 -8.66 -16.88 -25.14
N ASP A 251 -9.38 -17.46 -24.18
CA ASP A 251 -10.52 -18.35 -24.44
C ASP A 251 -11.69 -17.67 -25.19
N ARG A 252 -11.69 -16.33 -25.28
CA ARG A 252 -12.69 -15.53 -26.03
C ARG A 252 -12.20 -15.14 -27.42
N GLY A 253 -10.98 -15.51 -27.79
CA GLY A 253 -10.35 -15.17 -29.06
C GLY A 253 -9.76 -13.75 -29.09
N TRP A 254 -9.66 -13.07 -27.96
CA TRP A 254 -9.04 -11.75 -27.88
C TRP A 254 -7.52 -11.87 -27.91
N ALA A 255 -6.88 -11.11 -28.80
CA ALA A 255 -5.43 -11.09 -28.94
C ALA A 255 -4.76 -10.51 -27.69
N LEU A 256 -3.65 -11.13 -27.28
CA LEU A 256 -2.87 -10.75 -26.11
C LEU A 256 -1.51 -10.17 -26.52
N SER A 257 -1.02 -9.20 -25.74
CA SER A 257 0.31 -8.61 -25.88
C SER A 257 0.97 -8.45 -24.52
N GLY A 258 2.26 -8.73 -24.41
CA GLY A 258 2.96 -8.75 -23.13
C GLY A 258 4.33 -9.40 -23.18
N TYR A 259 4.70 -10.05 -22.08
CA TYR A 259 6.02 -10.62 -21.85
C TYR A 259 5.97 -12.14 -21.69
N GLU A 260 6.89 -12.82 -22.36
CA GLU A 260 7.21 -14.22 -22.08
C GLU A 260 8.11 -14.30 -20.84
N LEU A 261 7.80 -15.23 -19.94
CA LEU A 261 8.60 -15.49 -18.74
C LEU A 261 9.79 -16.35 -19.11
N THR A 262 11.00 -15.85 -18.86
CA THR A 262 12.22 -16.61 -19.14
C THR A 262 12.26 -17.89 -18.29
N GLY A 263 12.75 -18.97 -18.87
CA GLY A 263 12.86 -20.28 -18.21
C GLY A 263 11.60 -21.17 -18.24
N ASN A 264 10.44 -20.68 -18.70
CA ASN A 264 9.17 -21.41 -18.66
C ASN A 264 8.42 -21.51 -20.02
N PRO A 265 9.01 -22.07 -21.09
CA PRO A 265 8.41 -22.04 -22.44
C PRO A 265 7.27 -23.04 -22.67
N GLY A 266 6.91 -23.87 -21.68
CA GLY A 266 6.18 -25.13 -21.92
C GLY A 266 4.69 -25.18 -21.58
N GLY A 267 4.07 -24.10 -21.11
CA GLY A 267 2.62 -24.04 -20.82
C GLY A 267 2.11 -24.89 -19.64
N LEU A 268 2.96 -25.70 -19.00
CA LEU A 268 2.66 -26.44 -17.76
C LEU A 268 2.72 -25.56 -16.50
N THR A 269 3.34 -24.40 -16.62
CA THR A 269 3.42 -23.35 -15.61
C THR A 269 3.00 -22.03 -16.24
N VAL A 270 2.87 -20.97 -15.44
CA VAL A 270 2.75 -19.63 -16.00
C VAL A 270 3.96 -19.36 -16.90
N SER A 271 3.66 -18.97 -18.14
CA SER A 271 4.65 -18.73 -19.20
C SER A 271 4.63 -17.30 -19.71
N TYR A 272 3.55 -16.56 -19.45
CA TYR A 272 3.39 -15.19 -19.94
C TYR A 272 2.77 -14.30 -18.88
N CYS A 273 3.03 -13.00 -18.99
CA CYS A 273 2.21 -11.96 -18.38
C CYS A 273 1.80 -10.98 -19.47
N ALA A 274 0.50 -10.74 -19.60
CA ALA A 274 -0.05 -10.02 -20.75
C ALA A 274 -1.33 -9.27 -20.42
N VAL A 275 -1.71 -8.43 -21.37
CA VAL A 275 -2.94 -7.65 -21.42
C VAL A 275 -3.57 -7.84 -22.81
N HIS A 276 -4.85 -7.56 -22.98
CA HIS A 276 -5.44 -7.50 -24.33
C HIS A 276 -4.66 -6.52 -25.21
N THR A 277 -4.41 -6.88 -26.47
CA THR A 277 -3.63 -6.04 -27.39
C THR A 277 -4.18 -4.62 -27.52
N THR A 278 -5.50 -4.45 -27.44
CA THR A 278 -6.15 -3.12 -27.47
C THR A 278 -5.78 -2.24 -26.28
N ASP A 279 -5.46 -2.85 -25.14
CA ASP A 279 -5.21 -2.17 -23.87
C ASP A 279 -3.70 -2.08 -23.57
N ALA A 280 -2.83 -2.57 -24.46
CA ALA A 280 -1.37 -2.60 -24.28
C ALA A 280 -0.73 -1.20 -24.08
N HIS A 281 -1.44 -0.13 -24.44
CA HIS A 281 -1.02 1.25 -24.22
C HIS A 281 -1.34 1.78 -22.80
N LEU A 282 -2.06 1.03 -21.98
CA LEU A 282 -2.40 1.34 -20.58
C LEU A 282 -2.95 2.77 -20.40
N GLY A 283 -3.95 3.13 -21.22
CA GLY A 283 -4.51 4.50 -21.28
C GLY A 283 -5.54 4.84 -20.21
N ALA A 284 -6.29 3.84 -19.72
CA ALA A 284 -7.31 4.04 -18.68
C ALA A 284 -7.43 2.77 -17.81
N ASN A 285 -8.36 1.89 -18.14
CA ASN A 285 -8.49 0.59 -17.48
C ASN A 285 -7.52 -0.40 -18.11
N ALA A 286 -7.00 -1.33 -17.30
CA ALA A 286 -6.18 -2.41 -17.78
C ALA A 286 -6.46 -3.69 -17.01
N ASP A 287 -6.54 -4.80 -17.75
CA ASP A 287 -6.65 -6.16 -17.24
C ASP A 287 -5.35 -6.87 -17.58
N ILE A 288 -4.47 -6.93 -16.59
CA ILE A 288 -3.15 -7.54 -16.73
C ILE A 288 -3.22 -8.89 -16.04
N ALA A 289 -2.81 -9.96 -16.71
CA ALA A 289 -2.88 -11.28 -16.13
C ALA A 289 -1.64 -12.10 -16.43
N LEU A 290 -1.35 -13.01 -15.49
CA LEU A 290 -0.48 -14.15 -15.74
C LEU A 290 -1.24 -15.18 -16.59
N TYR A 291 -0.58 -15.76 -17.57
CA TYR A 291 -1.15 -16.77 -18.45
C TYR A 291 -0.30 -18.03 -18.48
N TYR A 292 -0.99 -19.17 -18.46
CA TYR A 292 -0.42 -20.42 -18.94
C TYR A 292 -0.27 -20.32 -20.46
N GLY A 293 0.91 -20.70 -20.96
CA GLY A 293 1.18 -20.72 -22.40
C GLY A 293 0.20 -21.62 -23.15
N PRO A 294 0.00 -21.41 -24.46
CA PRO A 294 -0.84 -22.29 -25.25
C PRO A 294 -0.22 -23.69 -25.18
N GLY A 295 -0.98 -24.66 -24.68
CA GLY A 295 -0.58 -26.07 -24.71
C GLY A 295 -0.56 -26.59 -26.15
N VAL A 296 -0.86 -27.88 -26.34
CA VAL A 296 -0.86 -28.50 -27.68
C VAL A 296 -1.99 -27.98 -28.60
N GLU A 297 -3.10 -27.48 -28.03
CA GLU A 297 -4.34 -27.14 -28.78
C GLU A 297 -4.95 -25.76 -28.47
N GLY A 298 -4.14 -24.77 -28.12
CA GLY A 298 -4.57 -23.37 -28.21
C GLY A 298 -5.23 -22.75 -26.98
N HIS A 299 -5.46 -21.44 -27.13
CA HIS A 299 -5.85 -20.43 -26.14
C HIS A 299 -4.95 -20.33 -24.90
N MET A 300 -4.63 -19.10 -24.54
CA MET A 300 -3.90 -18.74 -23.32
C MET A 300 -4.91 -18.62 -22.19
N ARG A 301 -4.66 -19.31 -21.07
CA ARG A 301 -5.58 -19.31 -19.92
C ARG A 301 -5.06 -18.42 -18.81
N PRO A 302 -5.88 -17.48 -18.28
CA PRO A 302 -5.45 -16.63 -17.19
C PRO A 302 -5.31 -17.43 -15.89
N ALA A 303 -4.22 -17.18 -15.16
CA ALA A 303 -3.94 -17.77 -13.85
C ALA A 303 -4.31 -16.80 -12.71
N LEU A 304 -3.82 -15.57 -12.79
CA LEU A 304 -4.00 -14.52 -11.80
C LEU A 304 -4.12 -13.18 -12.53
N THR A 305 -5.08 -12.35 -12.12
CA THR A 305 -5.39 -11.08 -12.80
C THR A 305 -5.26 -9.90 -11.85
N PHE A 306 -4.68 -8.82 -12.36
CA PHE A 306 -4.67 -7.49 -11.77
C PHE A 306 -5.57 -6.58 -12.59
N PHE A 307 -6.57 -6.01 -11.92
CA PHE A 307 -7.49 -5.03 -12.47
C PHE A 307 -7.03 -3.63 -12.05
N HIS A 308 -6.68 -2.79 -13.01
CA HIS A 308 -6.43 -1.37 -12.80
C HIS A 308 -7.66 -0.56 -13.22
N ARG A 309 -8.24 0.20 -12.29
CA ARG A 309 -9.46 1.01 -12.49
C ARG A 309 -9.32 2.37 -11.81
N PRO A 310 -8.79 3.40 -12.49
CA PRO A 310 -8.63 4.74 -11.93
C PRO A 310 -9.93 5.38 -11.42
N GLU A 311 -11.07 5.07 -12.06
CA GLU A 311 -12.39 5.61 -11.69
C GLU A 311 -13.23 4.63 -10.84
N GLY A 312 -12.61 3.62 -10.25
CA GLY A 312 -13.32 2.53 -9.56
C GLY A 312 -12.46 1.83 -8.53
N TRP A 313 -12.44 0.50 -8.59
CA TRP A 313 -11.66 -0.34 -7.68
C TRP A 313 -10.56 -1.07 -8.42
N SER A 314 -9.32 -0.81 -8.04
CA SER A 314 -8.18 -1.58 -8.52
C SER A 314 -7.88 -2.71 -7.55
N THR A 315 -7.54 -3.90 -8.07
CA THR A 315 -7.27 -5.07 -7.23
C THR A 315 -6.41 -6.11 -7.93
N LEU A 316 -5.54 -6.77 -7.16
CA LEU A 316 -4.82 -7.96 -7.62
C LEU A 316 -5.49 -9.20 -7.01
N GLY A 317 -5.87 -10.13 -7.89
CA GLY A 317 -6.55 -11.36 -7.54
C GLY A 317 -8.06 -11.22 -7.34
N THR A 318 -8.73 -12.35 -7.15
CA THR A 318 -10.14 -12.44 -6.76
C THR A 318 -10.25 -13.35 -5.54
N GLY A 319 -11.04 -12.98 -4.54
CA GLY A 319 -11.12 -13.67 -3.24
C GLY A 319 -10.72 -12.78 -2.06
N GLY A 320 -11.01 -13.24 -0.84
CA GLY A 320 -10.77 -12.49 0.40
C GLY A 320 -11.71 -11.29 0.62
N THR A 321 -11.59 -10.64 1.78
CA THR A 321 -12.26 -9.36 2.06
C THR A 321 -11.43 -8.21 1.48
N ALA A 322 -12.04 -7.06 1.19
CA ALA A 322 -11.33 -5.91 0.62
C ALA A 322 -10.15 -5.45 1.49
N ALA A 323 -10.26 -5.58 2.81
CA ALA A 323 -9.20 -5.25 3.75
C ALA A 323 -8.03 -6.25 3.79
N GLN A 324 -8.22 -7.48 3.32
CA GLN A 324 -7.23 -8.58 3.39
C GLN A 324 -6.68 -8.96 2.00
N ARG A 325 -6.93 -8.12 0.99
CA ARG A 325 -6.40 -8.31 -0.36
C ARG A 325 -5.71 -7.04 -0.83
N ILE A 326 -4.97 -7.11 -1.92
CA ILE A 326 -4.47 -5.92 -2.60
C ILE A 326 -5.68 -5.25 -3.27
N PHE A 327 -6.20 -4.20 -2.65
CA PHE A 327 -7.41 -3.51 -3.07
C PHE A 327 -7.31 -2.03 -2.76
N GLN A 328 -7.64 -1.20 -3.73
CA GLN A 328 -7.56 0.25 -3.59
C GLN A 328 -8.70 0.92 -4.36
N LYS A 329 -9.28 1.96 -3.78
CA LYS A 329 -10.12 2.89 -4.52
C LYS A 329 -9.25 3.75 -5.43
N GLY A 330 -9.60 3.83 -6.70
CA GLY A 330 -8.81 4.53 -7.71
C GLY A 330 -7.62 3.73 -8.22
N GLY A 331 -6.59 4.42 -8.73
CA GLY A 331 -5.45 3.80 -9.38
C GLY A 331 -4.32 3.36 -8.44
N ILE A 332 -3.77 2.15 -8.64
CA ILE A 332 -2.58 1.68 -7.90
C ILE A 332 -1.31 2.08 -8.63
N GLY A 333 -0.94 3.36 -8.56
CA GLY A 333 0.18 3.92 -9.33
C GLY A 333 1.53 3.22 -9.12
N HIS A 334 1.82 2.80 -7.89
CA HIS A 334 3.11 2.19 -7.54
C HIS A 334 3.34 0.80 -8.17
N PHE A 335 2.29 0.14 -8.68
CA PHE A 335 2.44 -1.13 -9.41
C PHE A 335 3.17 -0.96 -10.74
N PHE A 336 3.13 0.24 -11.31
CA PHE A 336 3.69 0.53 -12.62
C PHE A 336 5.13 1.07 -12.56
N LEU A 337 5.66 1.33 -11.37
CA LEU A 337 7.05 1.75 -11.16
C LEU A 337 7.98 0.53 -11.07
N PRO A 338 9.27 0.63 -11.42
CA PRO A 338 10.24 -0.42 -11.11
C PRO A 338 10.22 -0.76 -9.60
N PRO A 339 10.38 -2.03 -9.18
CA PRO A 339 10.39 -2.41 -7.75
C PRO A 339 11.34 -1.55 -6.91
N GLU A 340 12.54 -1.31 -7.42
CA GLU A 340 13.62 -0.53 -6.81
C GLU A 340 13.48 0.99 -7.00
N ALA A 341 12.41 1.47 -7.64
CA ALA A 341 12.23 2.90 -7.88
C ALA A 341 12.12 3.66 -6.55
N GLU A 342 13.11 4.49 -6.27
CA GLU A 342 13.12 5.36 -5.09
C GLU A 342 11.98 6.38 -5.18
N LEU A 343 11.24 6.51 -4.08
CA LEU A 343 10.14 7.47 -3.96
C LEU A 343 10.62 8.88 -3.59
N GLY A 344 11.90 9.03 -3.28
CA GLY A 344 12.57 10.32 -3.15
C GLY A 344 12.92 10.96 -4.49
N GLY A 345 13.86 11.92 -4.46
CA GLY A 345 14.52 12.46 -5.66
C GLY A 345 13.55 12.93 -6.75
N ALA A 346 13.62 12.27 -7.91
CA ALA A 346 12.84 12.64 -9.10
C ALA A 346 11.32 12.50 -8.88
N HIS A 347 10.84 11.45 -8.23
CA HIS A 347 9.41 11.27 -7.96
C HIS A 347 8.90 12.33 -6.97
N ALA A 348 9.68 12.64 -5.93
CA ALA A 348 9.37 13.72 -5.00
C ALA A 348 9.34 15.09 -5.69
N LEU A 349 10.25 15.35 -6.62
CA LEU A 349 10.26 16.59 -7.39
C LEU A 349 9.04 16.69 -8.32
N THR A 350 8.76 15.64 -9.10
CA THR A 350 7.57 15.57 -9.97
C THR A 350 6.29 15.80 -9.16
N TRP A 351 6.16 15.16 -8.01
CA TRP A 351 5.00 15.33 -7.13
C TRP A 351 4.84 16.78 -6.65
N ARG A 352 5.92 17.43 -6.21
CA ARG A 352 5.89 18.85 -5.80
C ARG A 352 5.53 19.80 -6.95
N LEU A 353 6.01 19.51 -8.16
CA LEU A 353 5.83 20.41 -9.30
C LEU A 353 4.41 20.35 -9.90
N VAL A 354 3.81 19.16 -9.98
CA VAL A 354 2.52 18.96 -10.67
C VAL A 354 1.53 18.11 -9.90
N GLY A 355 2.00 17.25 -8.99
CA GLY A 355 1.16 16.31 -8.25
C GLY A 355 0.33 16.96 -7.15
N GLU A 356 0.91 17.88 -6.38
CA GLU A 356 0.18 18.61 -5.34
C GLU A 356 -0.96 19.47 -5.91
N ASP A 357 -0.74 20.10 -7.07
CA ASP A 357 -1.78 20.85 -7.76
C ASP A 357 -2.86 19.91 -8.32
N PHE A 358 -2.46 18.76 -8.88
CA PHE A 358 -3.40 17.72 -9.31
C PHE A 358 -4.25 17.23 -8.14
N LEU A 359 -3.65 16.96 -6.98
CA LEU A 359 -4.38 16.51 -5.78
C LEU A 359 -5.45 17.54 -5.39
N LYS A 360 -5.12 18.83 -5.44
CA LYS A 360 -6.05 19.92 -5.08
C LYS A 360 -7.14 20.16 -6.12
N THR A 361 -6.82 20.05 -7.40
CA THR A 361 -7.70 20.52 -8.50
C THR A 361 -8.34 19.40 -9.32
N GLY A 362 -7.81 18.18 -9.23
CA GLY A 362 -8.14 17.06 -10.11
C GLY A 362 -7.67 17.25 -11.56
N ARG A 363 -6.82 18.25 -11.82
CA ARG A 363 -6.35 18.60 -13.17
C ARG A 363 -4.84 18.60 -13.19
N LEU A 364 -4.27 17.93 -14.20
CA LEU A 364 -2.84 18.12 -14.49
C LEU A 364 -2.72 19.53 -15.06
N GLY A 365 -1.83 20.35 -14.48
CA GLY A 365 -1.66 21.76 -14.85
C GLY A 365 -1.61 22.00 -16.36
N GLN A 366 -2.17 23.13 -16.80
CA GLN A 366 -2.23 23.53 -18.22
C GLN A 366 -0.84 23.71 -18.84
#